data_AF-A0A0M9DX56-F1
#
_entry.id   AF-A0A0M9DX56-F1
#
_cell.length_a   1.000
_cell.length_b   1.000
_cell.length_c   1.000
_cell.angle_alpha   90.00
_cell.angle_beta   90.00
_cell.angle_gamma   90.00
#
_symmetry.space_group_name_H-M   'P 1'
#
loop_
_entity.id
_entity.type
_entity.pdbx_description
1 polymer ?
#
loop_
_entity_poly.entity_id
_entity_poly.type
_entity_poly.pdbx_seq_one_letter_code
_entity_poly.pdbx_strand_id
1 'polypeptide(L)'
;DIIKNKLTCNGNNQSLLKDLSKIVPLNSTVNDSVVSIYQLDDFGGIKKLPDYKGLPSDENYLNNFLAESNDLFINLMEIEEKCR
;
A
#
# COMPACT_ATOMS: atom_id res chain seq x y z
N ASP A 1 5.57 9.27 -7.93
CA ASP A 1 6.61 9.45 -8.98
C ASP A 1 7.37 8.21 -9.36
N ILE A 2 7.53 7.20 -8.49
CA ILE A 2 8.32 5.99 -8.76
C ILE A 2 8.02 5.33 -10.12
N ILE A 3 6.75 5.11 -10.45
CA ILE A 3 6.35 4.48 -11.72
C ILE A 3 6.65 5.40 -12.91
N LYS A 4 6.32 6.69 -12.80
CA LYS A 4 6.59 7.71 -13.82
C LYS A 4 8.10 7.82 -14.10
N ASN A 5 8.93 7.87 -13.05
CA ASN A 5 10.39 7.94 -13.12
C ASN A 5 11.00 6.67 -13.74
N LYS A 6 10.50 5.49 -13.36
CA LYS A 6 10.92 4.22 -14.00
C LYS A 6 10.59 4.21 -15.50
N LEU A 7 9.44 4.77 -15.90
CA LEU A 7 9.03 4.83 -17.31
C LEU A 7 9.83 5.85 -18.12
N THR A 8 10.24 6.98 -17.54
CA THR A 8 11.09 7.97 -18.22
C THR A 8 12.56 7.55 -18.34
N CYS A 9 13.09 6.75 -17.41
CA CYS A 9 14.50 6.31 -17.45
C CYS A 9 14.82 5.27 -18.54
N ASN A 10 13.83 4.52 -19.05
CA ASN A 10 14.08 3.35 -19.91
C ASN A 10 13.97 3.62 -21.44
N GLY A 11 13.87 4.88 -21.86
CA GLY A 11 13.84 5.25 -23.29
C GLY A 11 12.50 4.95 -23.99
N ASN A 12 11.76 6.01 -24.33
CA ASN A 12 10.59 6.02 -25.21
C ASN A 12 9.37 5.13 -24.85
N ASN A 13 9.04 5.00 -23.56
CA ASN A 13 7.77 4.41 -23.11
C ASN A 13 6.57 5.38 -23.17
N GLN A 14 6.44 6.16 -24.26
CA GLN A 14 5.34 7.13 -24.40
C GLN A 14 3.95 6.46 -24.42
N SER A 15 3.83 5.23 -24.95
CA SER A 15 2.58 4.46 -24.91
C SER A 15 2.18 4.13 -23.47
N LEU A 16 3.12 3.64 -22.66
CA LEU A 16 2.88 3.31 -21.25
C LEU A 16 2.56 4.54 -20.40
N LEU A 17 3.17 5.69 -20.69
CA LEU A 17 2.80 6.96 -20.03
C LEU A 17 1.38 7.39 -20.40
N LYS A 18 0.96 7.20 -21.65
CA LYS A 18 -0.43 7.45 -22.06
C LYS A 18 -1.40 6.51 -21.36
N ASP A 19 -1.07 5.23 -21.25
CA ASP A 19 -1.93 4.26 -20.54
C ASP A 19 -2.00 4.55 -19.05
N LEU A 20 -0.88 4.93 -18.42
CA LEU A 20 -0.87 5.39 -17.04
C LEU A 20 -1.77 6.62 -16.85
N SER A 21 -1.70 7.59 -17.77
CA SER A 21 -2.49 8.83 -17.71
C SER A 21 -4.01 8.59 -17.81
N LYS A 22 -4.44 7.46 -18.38
CA LYS A 22 -5.86 7.05 -18.43
C LYS A 22 -6.36 6.53 -17.08
N ILE A 23 -5.48 5.95 -16.26
CA ILE A 23 -5.80 5.40 -14.95
C ILE A 23 -5.71 6.50 -13.89
N VAL A 24 -4.60 7.25 -13.88
CA VAL A 24 -4.36 8.35 -12.95
C VAL A 24 -3.70 9.54 -13.66
N PRO A 25 -4.16 10.78 -13.44
CA PRO A 25 -3.54 11.95 -14.04
C PRO A 25 -2.04 12.05 -13.69
N LEU A 26 -1.19 12.31 -14.70
CA LEU A 26 0.27 12.35 -14.52
C LEU A 26 0.76 13.52 -13.66
N ASN A 27 -0.09 14.52 -13.42
CA ASN A 27 0.15 15.64 -12.52
C ASN A 27 -0.22 15.33 -11.06
N SER A 28 -0.98 14.25 -10.82
CA SER A 28 -1.30 13.78 -9.46
C SER A 28 -0.16 12.94 -8.85
N THR A 29 0.95 12.76 -9.58
CA THR A 29 2.10 12.02 -9.07
C THR A 29 2.92 12.90 -8.14
N VAL A 30 3.28 12.37 -6.98
CA VAL A 30 4.11 13.07 -5.97
C VAL A 30 5.48 12.39 -5.86
N ASN A 31 6.51 13.18 -5.60
CA ASN A 31 7.89 12.71 -5.46
C ASN A 31 8.02 11.86 -4.20
N ASP A 32 8.65 10.70 -4.32
CA ASP A 32 8.82 9.77 -3.19
C ASP A 32 9.74 10.37 -2.12
N SER A 33 10.77 11.12 -2.52
CA SER A 33 11.71 11.78 -1.60
C SER A 33 11.08 12.87 -0.72
N VAL A 34 9.88 13.36 -1.06
CA VAL A 34 9.19 14.42 -0.29
C VAL A 34 7.95 13.92 0.45
N VAL A 35 7.63 12.62 0.35
CA VAL A 35 6.49 12.01 1.02
C VAL A 35 6.97 11.06 2.10
N SER A 36 6.36 11.14 3.28
CA SER A 36 6.58 10.17 4.35
C SER A 36 5.23 9.86 4.99
N ILE A 37 4.96 8.58 5.22
CA ILE A 37 3.73 8.15 5.87
C ILE A 37 4.00 7.93 7.35
N TYR A 38 3.11 8.46 8.18
CA TYR A 38 3.11 8.27 9.62
C TYR A 38 1.84 7.54 10.01
N GLN A 39 1.96 6.69 11.02
CA GLN A 39 0.86 6.03 11.65
C GLN A 39 0.69 6.58 13.07
N LEU A 40 -0.55 6.98 13.39
CA LEU A 40 -1.01 7.22 14.75
C LEU A 40 -1.48 5.90 15.35
N ASP A 41 -1.04 5.57 16.55
CA ASP A 41 -1.54 4.44 17.32
C ASP A 41 -2.69 4.84 18.27
N ASP A 42 -3.35 3.85 18.85
CA ASP A 42 -4.51 4.03 19.73
C ASP A 42 -4.16 4.72 21.07
N PHE A 43 -2.87 4.83 21.39
CA PHE A 43 -2.35 5.53 22.57
C PHE A 43 -1.90 6.96 22.25
N GLY A 44 -2.07 7.41 21.00
CA GLY A 44 -1.66 8.73 20.53
C GLY A 44 -0.19 8.84 20.11
N GLY A 45 0.54 7.72 20.05
CA GLY A 45 1.90 7.64 19.55
C GLY A 45 1.96 7.78 18.03
N ILE A 46 2.92 8.57 17.53
CA ILE A 46 3.14 8.77 16.10
C ILE A 46 4.43 8.05 15.69
N LYS A 47 4.33 7.09 14.78
CA LYS A 47 5.48 6.37 14.23
C LYS A 47 5.57 6.56 12.72
N LYS A 48 6.78 6.80 12.20
CA LYS A 48 7.01 6.79 10.75
C LYS A 48 6.93 5.36 10.25
N LEU A 49 6.13 5.09 9.22
CA LEU A 49 6.11 3.79 8.57
C LEU A 49 7.38 3.62 7.70
N PRO A 50 7.99 2.43 7.70
CA PRO A 50 9.16 2.16 6.87
C PRO A 50 8.78 2.20 5.39
N ASP A 51 9.75 2.59 4.56
CA ASP A 51 9.61 2.54 3.11
C ASP A 51 10.01 1.14 2.62
N TYR A 52 9.16 0.49 1.83
CA TYR A 52 9.44 -0.76 1.14
C TYR A 52 9.63 -0.51 -0.35
N LYS A 53 10.86 -0.66 -0.85
CA LYS A 53 11.23 -0.45 -2.28
C LYS A 53 10.85 0.95 -2.80
N GLY A 54 10.95 1.97 -1.94
CA GLY A 54 10.60 3.36 -2.25
C GLY A 54 9.09 3.66 -2.18
N LEU A 55 8.24 2.65 -2.01
CA LEU A 55 6.84 2.84 -1.68
C LEU A 55 6.68 2.87 -0.16
N PRO A 56 5.79 3.69 0.39
CA PRO A 56 5.43 3.55 1.79
C PRO A 56 4.88 2.14 2.00
N SER A 57 5.38 1.45 3.03
CA SER A 57 4.97 0.07 3.31
C SER A 57 3.46 -0.03 3.48
N ASP A 58 2.87 -1.05 2.87
CA ASP A 58 1.48 -1.46 3.13
C ASP A 58 1.36 -2.23 4.45
N GLU A 59 2.47 -2.62 5.06
CA GLU A 59 2.49 -3.21 6.40
C GLU A 59 2.22 -2.12 7.45
N ASN A 60 0.93 -1.91 7.73
CA ASN A 60 0.44 -1.03 8.76
C ASN A 60 -0.47 -1.79 9.73
N TYR A 61 -0.73 -1.21 10.90
CA TYR A 61 -1.56 -1.85 11.93
C TYR A 61 -2.93 -2.28 11.42
N LEU A 62 -3.59 -1.47 10.58
CA LEU A 62 -4.90 -1.82 10.05
C LEU A 62 -4.84 -3.09 9.21
N ASN A 63 -3.87 -3.20 8.30
CA ASN A 63 -3.71 -4.37 7.46
C ASN A 63 -3.37 -5.63 8.29
N ASN A 64 -2.51 -5.48 9.31
CA ASN A 64 -2.19 -6.58 10.23
C ASN A 64 -3.42 -7.01 11.05
N PHE A 65 -4.18 -6.05 11.56
CA PHE A 65 -5.41 -6.31 12.33
C PHE A 65 -6.49 -6.97 11.47
N LEU A 66 -6.65 -6.54 10.21
CA LEU A 66 -7.58 -7.17 9.27
C LEU A 66 -7.16 -8.60 8.94
N ALA A 67 -5.87 -8.86 8.77
CA ALA A 67 -5.36 -10.23 8.57
C ALA A 67 -5.64 -11.12 9.79
N GLU A 68 -5.30 -10.65 10.99
CA GLU A 68 -5.58 -11.37 12.25
C GLU A 68 -7.08 -11.64 12.43
N SER A 69 -7.93 -10.64 12.17
CA SER A 69 -9.38 -10.80 12.26
C SER A 69 -9.91 -11.82 11.26
N ASN A 70 -9.34 -11.90 10.06
CA ASN A 70 -9.73 -12.91 9.07
C ASN A 70 -9.34 -14.31 9.54
N ASP A 71 -8.15 -14.48 10.11
CA ASP A 71 -7.69 -15.77 10.66
C ASP A 71 -8.58 -16.23 11.82
N LEU A 72 -8.91 -15.31 12.74
CA LEU A 72 -9.86 -15.59 13.84
C LEU A 72 -11.23 -16.00 13.31
N PHE A 73 -11.73 -15.32 12.26
CA PHE A 73 -13.00 -15.64 11.65
C PHE A 73 -12.99 -17.05 11.01
N ILE A 74 -11.90 -17.43 10.33
CA ILE A 74 -11.71 -18.78 9.79
C ILE A 74 -11.75 -19.83 10.92
N ASN A 75 -11.02 -19.59 12.01
CA ASN A 75 -11.03 -20.51 13.16
C ASN A 75 -12.44 -20.72 13.74
N LEU A 76 -13.25 -19.66 13.81
CA LEU A 76 -14.63 -19.76 14.27
C LEU A 76 -15.50 -20.59 13.31
N MET A 77 -15.35 -20.39 11.99
CA MET A 77 -16.05 -21.20 10.98
C MET A 77 -15.70 -22.69 11.08
N GLU A 78 -14.42 -23.02 11.30
CA GLU A 78 -14.01 -24.43 11.46
C GLU A 78 -14.61 -25.08 12.72
N ILE A 79 -14.78 -24.32 13.80
CA ILE A 79 -15.44 -24.81 15.02
C ILE A 79 -16.93 -25.07 14.75
N GLU A 80 -17.61 -24.13 14.08
CA GLU A 80 -19.01 -24.29 13.68
C GLU A 80 -19.21 -25.53 12.81
N GLU A 81 -18.33 -25.76 11.84
CA GLU A 81 -18.38 -26.92 10.95
C GLU A 81 -18.22 -28.25 11.71
N LYS A 82 -17.36 -28.30 12.73
CA LYS A 82 -17.18 -29.48 13.59
C LYS A 82 -18.40 -29.80 14.47
N CYS A 83 -19.24 -28.80 14.75
CA CYS A 83 -20.46 -28.97 15.53
C CYS A 83 -21.67 -29.42 14.68
N ARG A 84 -21.48 -29.61 13.36
CA ARG A 84 -22.50 -29.99 12.40
C ARG A 84 -22.39 -31.46 12.01
#